data_AF-A0A2V7UNJ7-F1
#
_entry.id   AF-A0A2V7UNJ7-F1
#
_cell.length_a   1.000
_cell.length_b   1.000
_cell.length_c   1.000
_cell.angle_alpha   90.00
_cell.angle_beta   90.00
_cell.angle_gamma   90.00
#
_symmetry.space_group_name_H-M   'P 1'
#
loop_
_entity.id
_entity.type
_entity.pdbx_description
1 polymer ?
#
loop_
_entity_poly.entity_id
_entity_poly.type
_entity_poly.pdbx_seq_one_letter_code
_entity_poly.pdbx_strand_id
1 'polypeptide(L)'
;MLDAGHGGAVLSSVDTGDGVDDIAYAPSTRQLYVGAARAARLTVARVDDAGKLTVAAQVPTREGARNGVVASDGTVYLAHSGAVKLNELVVVAPRK
;
A
#
# COMPACT_ATOMS: atom_id res chain seq x y z
N MET A 1 7.63 -4.43 9.08
CA MET A 1 8.96 -4.79 8.56
C MET A 1 9.59 -5.78 9.54
N LEU A 2 10.17 -6.86 9.03
CA LEU A 2 10.88 -7.86 9.84
C LEU A 2 12.34 -7.91 9.40
N ASP A 3 13.24 -8.18 10.33
CA ASP A 3 14.63 -8.49 10.05
C ASP A 3 14.76 -9.94 9.57
N ALA A 4 14.58 -10.15 8.28
CA ALA A 4 14.68 -11.50 7.68
C ALA A 4 16.10 -12.09 7.77
N GLY A 5 17.14 -11.25 7.94
CA GLY A 5 18.53 -11.70 8.05
C GLY A 5 18.92 -12.18 9.45
N HIS A 6 18.22 -11.71 10.49
CA HIS A 6 18.58 -11.94 11.89
C HIS A 6 17.39 -12.47 12.73
N GLY A 7 16.71 -13.50 12.23
CA GLY A 7 15.71 -14.25 13.01
C GLY A 7 14.31 -13.62 13.07
N GLY A 8 14.01 -12.65 12.23
CA GLY A 8 12.65 -12.14 12.01
C GLY A 8 12.17 -11.12 13.04
N ALA A 9 13.07 -10.46 13.77
CA ALA A 9 12.69 -9.42 14.72
C ALA A 9 11.86 -8.31 14.04
N VAL A 10 10.84 -7.78 14.72
CA VAL A 10 10.04 -6.66 14.19
C VAL A 10 10.89 -5.39 14.22
N LEU A 11 11.18 -4.81 13.04
CA LEU A 11 11.93 -3.56 12.90
C LEU A 11 11.02 -2.34 13.01
N SER A 12 9.83 -2.42 12.41
CA SER A 12 8.84 -1.34 12.43
C SER A 12 7.46 -1.80 11.97
N SER A 13 6.43 -1.02 12.30
CA SER A 13 5.06 -1.18 11.83
C SER A 13 4.40 0.19 11.64
N VAL A 14 3.35 0.24 10.82
CA VAL A 14 2.50 1.42 10.62
C VAL A 14 1.06 0.96 10.53
N ASP A 15 0.12 1.81 10.93
CA ASP A 15 -1.30 1.56 10.78
C ASP A 15 -1.77 1.88 9.35
N THR A 16 -2.19 0.84 8.62
CA THR A 16 -2.73 0.95 7.27
C THR A 16 -4.26 0.85 7.23
N GLY A 17 -4.91 0.52 8.35
CA GLY A 17 -6.33 0.19 8.44
C GLY A 17 -6.66 -1.27 8.07
N ASP A 18 -7.91 -1.64 8.29
CA ASP A 18 -8.41 -3.01 8.13
C ASP A 18 -8.56 -3.45 6.66
N GLY A 19 -8.33 -4.75 6.43
CA GLY A 19 -8.59 -5.41 5.14
C GLY A 19 -7.43 -5.31 4.15
N VAL A 20 -6.19 -5.28 4.65
CA VAL A 20 -4.99 -5.52 3.83
C VAL A 20 -4.94 -7.00 3.42
N ASP A 21 -4.47 -7.25 2.20
CA ASP A 21 -4.36 -8.59 1.60
C ASP A 21 -3.01 -8.68 0.88
N ASP A 22 -2.67 -7.69 0.05
CA ASP A 22 -1.38 -7.59 -0.64
C ASP A 22 -0.76 -6.17 -0.58
N ILE A 23 0.53 -6.08 -0.89
CA ILE A 23 1.35 -4.86 -0.88
C ILE A 23 2.19 -4.75 -2.15
N ALA A 24 2.51 -3.52 -2.57
CA ALA A 24 3.49 -3.27 -3.63
C ALA A 24 4.68 -2.46 -3.11
N TYR A 25 5.89 -2.93 -3.38
CA TYR A 25 7.13 -2.21 -3.09
C TYR A 25 7.74 -1.67 -4.39
N ALA A 26 8.02 -0.37 -4.42
CA ALA A 26 8.73 0.30 -5.52
C ALA A 26 10.20 0.56 -5.11
N PRO A 27 11.18 -0.20 -5.62
CA PRO A 27 12.58 -0.06 -5.17
C PRO A 27 13.22 1.29 -5.51
N SER A 28 12.84 1.90 -6.64
CA SER A 28 13.38 3.19 -7.09
C SER A 28 13.08 4.34 -6.14
N THR A 29 11.92 4.30 -5.46
CA THR A 29 11.51 5.33 -4.49
C THR A 29 11.54 4.83 -3.04
N ARG A 30 11.83 3.53 -2.83
CA ARG A 30 11.78 2.83 -1.54
C ARG A 30 10.43 3.04 -0.84
N GLN A 31 9.36 2.91 -1.59
CA GLN A 31 7.99 3.10 -1.09
C GLN A 31 7.20 1.80 -1.10
N LEU A 32 6.43 1.59 -0.04
CA LEU A 32 5.39 0.59 0.07
C LEU A 32 4.02 1.23 -0.18
N TYR A 33 3.20 0.54 -0.94
CA TYR A 33 1.84 0.90 -1.27
C TYR A 33 0.92 -0.21 -0.75
N VAL A 34 0.03 0.16 0.17
CA VAL A 34 -0.79 -0.80 0.90
C VAL A 34 -2.25 -0.38 0.83
N GLY A 35 -3.05 -1.11 0.04
CA GLY A 35 -4.49 -0.92 -0.03
C GLY A 35 -5.19 -1.70 1.07
N ALA A 36 -6.02 -1.02 1.86
CA ALA A 36 -6.82 -1.60 2.93
C ALA A 36 -8.31 -1.54 2.55
N ALA A 37 -8.87 -2.69 2.16
CA ALA A 37 -10.19 -2.75 1.55
C ALA A 37 -11.32 -2.31 2.49
N ARG A 38 -11.28 -2.68 3.79
CA ARG A 38 -12.35 -2.32 4.74
C ARG A 38 -12.21 -0.88 5.22
N ALA A 39 -10.98 -0.40 5.33
CA ALA A 39 -10.71 0.99 5.68
C ALA A 39 -10.86 1.97 4.50
N ALA A 40 -11.12 1.46 3.28
CA ALA A 40 -11.27 2.26 2.06
C ALA A 40 -10.13 3.28 1.88
N ARG A 41 -8.88 2.83 2.00
CA ARG A 41 -7.70 3.70 1.96
C ARG A 41 -6.48 3.01 1.37
N LEU A 42 -5.68 3.79 0.64
CA LEU A 42 -4.31 3.47 0.26
C LEU A 42 -3.34 4.16 1.23
N THR A 43 -2.42 3.41 1.82
CA THR A 43 -1.28 3.94 2.57
C THR A 43 -0.03 3.89 1.71
N VAL A 44 0.70 5.00 1.63
CA VAL A 44 2.05 5.05 1.06
C VAL A 44 3.03 5.28 2.19
N ALA A 45 3.98 4.37 2.38
CA ALA A 45 5.02 4.48 3.39
C ALA A 45 6.41 4.41 2.75
N ARG A 46 7.36 5.22 3.23
CA ARG A 46 8.77 5.12 2.86
C ARG A 46 9.48 4.14 3.79
N VAL A 47 10.40 3.37 3.22
CA VAL A 47 11.33 2.49 3.94
C VAL A 47 12.71 3.14 3.96
N ASP A 48 13.33 3.26 5.13
CA ASP A 48 14.73 3.66 5.25
C ASP A 48 15.69 2.45 5.28
N ASP A 49 17.00 2.70 5.33
CA ASP A 49 18.02 1.63 5.32
C ASP A 49 17.98 0.73 6.56
N ALA A 50 17.36 1.18 7.66
CA ALA A 50 17.19 0.40 8.88
C ALA A 50 15.85 -0.37 8.89
N GLY A 51 15.06 -0.30 7.81
CA GLY A 51 13.75 -0.93 7.74
C GLY A 51 12.68 -0.18 8.56
N LYS A 52 12.90 1.08 8.93
CA LYS A 52 11.89 1.93 9.57
C LYS A 52 10.90 2.41 8.51
N LEU A 53 9.62 2.22 8.81
CA LEU A 53 8.51 2.71 8.01
C LEU A 53 8.10 4.11 8.46
N THR A 54 7.92 5.01 7.50
CA THR A 54 7.33 6.35 7.73
C THR A 54 6.18 6.56 6.75
N VAL A 55 4.97 6.85 7.25
CA VAL A 55 3.82 7.15 6.40
C VAL A 55 4.07 8.46 5.65
N ALA A 56 4.08 8.38 4.31
CA ALA A 56 4.26 9.52 3.42
C ALA A 56 2.90 10.08 2.96
N ALA A 57 1.91 9.21 2.75
CA ALA A 57 0.58 9.62 2.36
C ALA A 57 -0.48 8.58 2.77
N GLN A 58 -1.70 9.08 2.92
CA GLN A 58 -2.91 8.29 3.12
C GLN A 58 -3.97 8.86 2.18
N VAL A 59 -4.43 8.03 1.24
CA VAL A 59 -5.33 8.46 0.17
C VAL A 59 -6.64 7.69 0.30
N PRO A 60 -7.80 8.36 0.42
CA PRO A 60 -9.09 7.70 0.40
C PRO A 60 -9.27 6.91 -0.91
N THR A 61 -9.83 5.71 -0.80
CA THR A 61 -10.23 4.87 -1.92
C THR A 61 -11.68 4.45 -1.75
N ARG A 62 -12.17 3.53 -2.59
CA ARG A 62 -13.47 2.88 -2.37
C ARG A 62 -13.30 1.66 -1.47
N GLU A 63 -14.32 1.37 -0.66
CA GLU A 63 -14.39 0.10 0.06
C GLU A 63 -14.20 -1.07 -0.92
N GLY A 64 -13.40 -2.07 -0.53
CA GLY A 64 -13.04 -3.20 -1.37
C GLY A 64 -11.78 -3.02 -2.22
N ALA A 65 -11.25 -1.79 -2.38
CA ALA A 65 -10.05 -1.54 -3.17
C ALA A 65 -8.76 -1.96 -2.45
N ARG A 66 -7.98 -2.86 -3.04
CA ARG A 66 -6.70 -3.38 -2.52
C ARG A 66 -5.85 -4.04 -3.63
N ASN A 67 -4.74 -4.68 -3.27
CA ASN A 67 -3.88 -5.47 -4.17
C ASN A 67 -3.39 -4.66 -5.38
N GLY A 68 -2.51 -3.70 -5.08
CA GLY A 68 -2.07 -2.69 -6.03
C GLY A 68 -0.90 -3.09 -6.91
N VAL A 69 -0.87 -2.59 -8.13
CA VAL A 69 0.32 -2.54 -8.99
C VAL A 69 0.75 -1.09 -9.16
N VAL A 70 2.05 -0.83 -9.07
CA VAL A 70 2.61 0.53 -9.12
C VAL A 70 3.41 0.70 -10.41
N ALA A 71 3.03 1.68 -11.22
CA ALA A 71 3.76 2.07 -12.43
C ALA A 71 5.00 2.91 -12.08
N SER A 72 5.93 3.03 -13.03
CA SER A 72 7.18 3.78 -12.85
C SER A 72 6.99 5.28 -12.60
N ASP A 73 5.85 5.84 -12.98
CA ASP A 73 5.46 7.22 -12.73
C ASP A 73 4.76 7.43 -11.36
N GLY A 74 4.63 6.37 -10.56
CA GLY A 74 3.97 6.40 -9.26
C GLY A 74 2.46 6.20 -9.31
N THR A 75 1.86 5.98 -10.49
CA THR A 75 0.44 5.61 -10.60
C THR A 75 0.20 4.23 -9.99
N VAL A 76 -0.83 4.11 -9.17
CA VAL A 76 -1.23 2.87 -8.50
C VAL A 76 -2.57 2.41 -9.02
N TYR A 77 -2.64 1.16 -9.45
CA TYR A 77 -3.84 0.48 -9.92
C TYR A 77 -4.26 -0.54 -8.87
N LEU A 78 -5.43 -0.34 -8.25
CA LEU A 78 -5.95 -1.24 -7.22
C LEU A 78 -7.06 -2.12 -7.79
N ALA A 79 -6.94 -3.42 -7.59
CA ALA A 79 -8.05 -4.34 -7.77
C ALA A 79 -9.17 -4.01 -6.77
N HIS A 80 -10.40 -4.40 -7.10
CA HIS A 80 -11.54 -4.27 -6.23
C HIS A 80 -12.20 -5.64 -6.01
N SER A 81 -12.45 -5.98 -4.75
CA SER A 81 -13.30 -7.11 -4.40
C SER A 81 -14.35 -6.65 -3.38
N GLY A 82 -15.62 -6.88 -3.68
CA GLY A 82 -16.74 -6.54 -2.81
C GLY A 82 -18.03 -7.20 -3.27
N ALA A 83 -19.06 -7.21 -2.41
CA ALA A 83 -20.39 -7.74 -2.75
C ALA A 83 -21.10 -6.90 -3.83
N VAL A 84 -20.65 -5.67 -4.05
CA VAL A 84 -21.16 -4.78 -5.10
C VAL A 84 -20.41 -5.10 -6.38
N LYS A 85 -21.15 -5.35 -7.47
CA LYS A 85 -20.59 -5.61 -8.80
C LYS A 85 -19.98 -4.33 -9.37
N LEU A 86 -18.74 -4.05 -9.02
CA LEU A 86 -17.94 -3.00 -9.63
C LEU A 86 -17.04 -3.62 -10.70
N ASN A 87 -17.20 -3.16 -11.94
CA ASN A 87 -16.32 -3.51 -13.07
C ASN A 87 -15.17 -2.49 -13.20
N GLU A 88 -14.88 -1.73 -12.14
CA GLU A 88 -14.00 -0.56 -12.19
C GLU A 88 -12.62 -0.86 -11.58
N LEU A 89 -11.58 -0.38 -12.26
CA LEU A 89 -10.21 -0.30 -11.76
C LEU A 89 -10.03 1.03 -11.03
N VAL A 90 -9.61 1.01 -9.76
CA VAL A 90 -9.33 2.26 -9.03
C VAL A 90 -7.90 2.69 -9.34
N VAL A 91 -7.76 3.90 -9.89
CA VAL A 91 -6.46 4.49 -10.24
C VAL A 91 -6.16 5.64 -9.29
N VAL A 92 -4.99 5.58 -8.63
CA VAL A 92 -4.47 6.65 -7.77
C VAL A 92 -3.19 7.16 -8.42
N ALA A 93 -3.15 8.44 -8.81
CA ALA A 93 -1.97 9.07 -9.41
C ALA A 93 -1.41 10.18 -8.50
N PRO A 94 -0.09 10.41 -8.48
CA PRO A 94 0.49 11.58 -7.85
C PRO A 94 -0.13 12.87 -8.43
N ARG A 95 -0.35 13.89 -7.59
CA ARG A 95 -0.73 15.21 -8.10
C ARG A 95 0.44 15.77 -8.92
N LYS A 96 0.13 16.34 -10.10
CA LYS A 96 1.08 17.15 -10.88
C LYS A 96 1.47 18.42 -10.14
#